data_AF-A0A832FMH0-F1
#
_entry.id   AF-A0A832FMH0-F1
#
_cell.length_a   1.000
_cell.length_b   1.000
_cell.length_c   1.000
_cell.angle_alpha   90.00
_cell.angle_beta   90.00
_cell.angle_gamma   90.00
#
_symmetry.space_group_name_H-M   'P 1'
#
loop_
_entity.id
_entity.type
_entity.pdbx_description
1 polymer ?
#
loop_
_entity_poly.entity_id
_entity_poly.type
_entity_poly.pdbx_seq_one_letter_code
_entity_poly.pdbx_strand_id
1 'polypeptide(L)'
;MKNSFGLAALLVALASAGSALAQVNWPGDQAPHAILPVRDEVQNRELLASAAERLEKVSNALAGYQEALEGGEEATKKIKPLDVGKTFVDNGQLGRFAKLLALVGEPAGPELSLRHHNFYQQLADLRSRLKQLPAVQKALPKALEQLKQRAKRGLNGLKTVDALIREKKWDDAANRLFELRDNLDELGFWFEGAQVAADYEPYDQRMETIQPNWWQWWREQNNARIDQQREAQAPNFAALLTEVEEAASGLAANGKALVASQQLSGPELVSHFVARWQQVQLAALRSRALQWSRDGDQEGWDRTRVTEL
;
A
#
# COMPACT_ATOMS: atom_id res chain seq x y z
N MET A 1 -8.35 44.72 15.33
CA MET A 1 -7.08 43.95 15.51
C MET A 1 -6.90 43.47 16.95
N LYS A 2 -7.90 42.79 17.53
CA LYS A 2 -7.82 42.14 18.86
C LYS A 2 -8.65 40.86 18.72
N ASN A 3 -8.00 39.72 18.50
CA ASN A 3 -8.53 38.34 18.60
C ASN A 3 -7.57 37.29 17.98
N SER A 4 -6.59 37.71 17.18
CA SER A 4 -5.61 36.80 16.53
C SER A 4 -4.67 36.08 17.51
N PHE A 5 -4.37 36.67 18.67
CA PHE A 5 -3.49 36.06 19.68
C PHE A 5 -4.13 34.88 20.44
N GLY A 6 -5.45 34.93 20.68
CA GLY A 6 -6.16 33.82 21.32
C GLY A 6 -6.31 32.60 20.40
N LEU A 7 -6.50 32.85 19.10
CA LEU A 7 -6.65 31.81 18.07
C LEU A 7 -5.34 31.07 17.82
N ALA A 8 -4.21 31.79 17.75
CA ALA A 8 -2.88 31.18 17.64
C ALA A 8 -2.52 30.37 18.89
N ALA A 9 -2.85 30.87 20.09
CA ALA A 9 -2.63 30.15 21.34
C ALA A 9 -3.51 28.89 21.44
N LEU A 10 -4.76 28.92 20.97
CA LEU A 10 -5.64 27.76 20.93
C LEU A 10 -5.19 26.73 19.89
N LEU A 11 -4.78 27.16 18.69
CA LEU A 11 -4.24 26.27 17.66
C LEU A 11 -2.91 25.63 18.09
N VAL A 12 -2.03 26.39 18.74
CA VAL A 12 -0.78 25.88 19.32
C VAL A 12 -1.07 24.97 20.53
N ALA A 13 -2.07 25.28 21.36
CA ALA A 13 -2.53 24.41 22.45
C ALA A 13 -3.16 23.11 21.93
N LEU A 14 -3.91 23.15 20.82
CA LEU A 14 -4.47 21.96 20.16
C LEU A 14 -3.36 21.13 19.48
N ALA A 15 -2.37 21.78 18.86
CA ALA A 15 -1.20 21.12 18.28
C ALA A 15 -0.27 20.51 19.34
N SER A 16 -0.11 21.16 20.51
CA SER A 16 0.70 20.65 21.63
C SER A 16 -0.06 19.67 22.55
N ALA A 17 -1.39 19.76 22.63
CA ALA A 17 -2.23 18.72 23.22
C ALA A 17 -2.26 17.44 22.35
N GLY A 18 -2.02 17.56 21.04
CA GLY A 18 -1.77 16.42 20.15
C GLY A 18 -0.57 15.56 20.57
N SER A 19 0.42 16.13 21.27
CA SER A 19 1.56 15.39 21.83
C SER A 19 1.26 14.76 23.20
N ALA A 20 0.30 15.32 23.95
CA ALA A 20 -0.14 14.80 25.25
C ALA A 20 -1.28 13.76 25.14
N LEU A 21 -1.91 13.64 23.96
CA LEU A 21 -2.94 12.65 23.61
C LEU A 21 -2.36 11.46 22.84
N ALA A 22 -1.21 10.93 23.28
CA ALA A 22 -0.64 9.65 22.86
C ALA A 22 -1.54 8.42 23.19
N GLN A 23 -2.85 8.61 23.38
CA GLN A 23 -3.86 7.57 23.57
C GLN A 23 -5.04 7.69 22.60
N VAL A 24 -4.92 8.47 21.54
CA VAL A 24 -5.75 8.22 20.36
C VAL A 24 -5.05 7.12 19.59
N ASN A 25 -5.52 5.88 19.75
CA ASN A 25 -5.03 4.71 19.02
C ASN A 25 -5.13 4.97 17.52
N TRP A 26 -4.11 5.56 16.92
CA TRP A 26 -3.88 5.37 15.51
C TRP A 26 -3.69 3.87 15.32
N PRO A 27 -4.26 3.23 14.28
CA PRO A 27 -4.05 1.81 14.08
C PRO A 27 -2.55 1.46 13.95
N GLY A 28 -1.73 2.43 13.52
CA GLY A 28 -0.26 2.34 13.55
C GLY A 28 0.37 2.26 14.94
N ASP A 29 -0.26 2.79 15.98
CA ASP A 29 0.23 2.76 17.37
C ASP A 29 -0.08 1.44 18.09
N GLN A 30 -1.08 0.68 17.62
CA GLN A 30 -1.44 -0.64 18.18
C GLN A 30 -0.99 -1.81 17.31
N ALA A 31 -0.84 -1.60 16.00
CA ALA A 31 -0.45 -2.61 15.04
C ALA A 31 0.34 -1.96 13.89
N PRO A 32 1.69 -1.89 13.97
CA PRO A 32 2.52 -1.33 12.90
C PRO A 32 2.37 -2.09 11.56
N HIS A 33 1.73 -3.26 11.57
CA HIS A 33 1.40 -4.07 10.40
C HIS A 33 -0.04 -3.92 9.90
N ALA A 34 -0.89 -3.17 10.61
CA ALA A 34 -2.26 -2.95 10.17
C ALA A 34 -2.28 -2.00 8.96
N ILE A 35 -2.92 -2.45 7.89
CA ILE A 35 -3.31 -1.57 6.80
C ILE A 35 -4.35 -0.60 7.36
N LEU A 36 -4.25 0.67 7.00
CA LEU A 36 -5.26 1.67 7.35
C LEU A 36 -6.35 1.66 6.27
N PRO A 37 -7.49 0.95 6.44
CA PRO A 37 -8.59 1.06 5.51
C PRO A 37 -9.22 2.43 5.70
N VAL A 38 -9.07 3.31 4.72
CA VAL A 38 -9.63 4.64 4.83
C VAL A 38 -11.01 4.72 4.18
N ARG A 39 -11.36 3.82 3.24
CA ARG A 39 -12.67 3.78 2.57
C ARG A 39 -13.34 2.41 2.65
N ASP A 40 -14.67 2.42 2.81
CA ASP A 40 -15.46 1.23 3.16
C ASP A 40 -16.28 0.67 2.00
N GLU A 41 -15.65 0.46 0.85
CA GLU A 41 -16.30 -0.04 -0.37
C GLU A 41 -16.00 -1.51 -0.60
N VAL A 42 -16.98 -2.29 -1.07
CA VAL A 42 -16.85 -3.76 -1.21
C VAL A 42 -15.61 -4.15 -2.03
N GLN A 43 -15.39 -3.52 -3.19
CA GLN A 43 -14.21 -3.77 -4.02
C GLN A 43 -12.90 -3.41 -3.31
N ASN A 44 -12.91 -2.33 -2.52
CA ASN A 44 -11.73 -1.93 -1.74
C ASN A 44 -11.48 -2.95 -0.62
N ARG A 45 -12.52 -3.49 0.02
CA ARG A 45 -12.39 -4.52 1.08
C ARG A 45 -11.72 -5.78 0.56
N GLU A 46 -12.09 -6.27 -0.63
CA GLU A 46 -11.47 -7.46 -1.23
C GLU A 46 -9.99 -7.24 -1.57
N LEU A 47 -9.67 -6.09 -2.16
CA LEU A 47 -8.29 -5.70 -2.46
C LEU A 47 -7.46 -5.51 -1.18
N LEU A 48 -8.04 -4.86 -0.15
CA LEU A 48 -7.42 -4.66 1.16
C LEU A 48 -7.17 -5.99 1.88
N ALA A 49 -8.15 -6.90 1.88
CA ALA A 49 -8.00 -8.22 2.48
C ALA A 49 -6.89 -9.03 1.78
N SER A 50 -6.86 -9.00 0.44
CA SER A 50 -5.81 -9.66 -0.34
C SER A 50 -4.43 -9.06 -0.07
N ALA A 51 -4.34 -7.72 0.02
CA ALA A 51 -3.10 -7.04 0.38
C ALA A 51 -2.65 -7.36 1.82
N ALA A 52 -3.58 -7.39 2.78
CA ALA A 52 -3.29 -7.73 4.19
C ALA A 52 -2.72 -9.14 4.31
N GLU A 53 -3.34 -10.11 3.64
CA GLU A 53 -2.88 -11.49 3.62
C GLU A 53 -1.45 -11.60 3.08
N ARG A 54 -1.12 -10.87 2.00
CA ARG A 54 0.24 -10.85 1.44
C ARG A 54 1.24 -10.15 2.34
N LEU A 55 0.86 -9.01 2.92
CA LEU A 55 1.68 -8.28 3.88
C LEU A 55 2.06 -9.17 5.07
N GLU A 56 1.09 -9.88 5.64
CA GLU A 56 1.31 -10.80 6.76
C GLU A 56 2.24 -11.96 6.35
N LYS A 57 1.95 -12.63 5.24
CA LYS A 57 2.79 -13.74 4.72
C LYS A 57 4.24 -13.32 4.51
N VAL A 58 4.47 -12.18 3.85
CA VAL A 58 5.82 -11.68 3.58
C VAL A 58 6.54 -11.28 4.87
N SER A 59 5.86 -10.56 5.76
CA SER A 59 6.44 -10.12 7.04
C SER A 59 6.85 -11.31 7.90
N ASN A 60 5.96 -12.28 8.08
CA ASN A 60 6.20 -13.47 8.89
C ASN A 60 7.33 -14.34 8.31
N ALA A 61 7.35 -14.52 6.98
CA ALA A 61 8.40 -15.30 6.33
C ALA A 61 9.77 -14.62 6.47
N LEU A 62 9.86 -13.30 6.24
CA LEU A 62 11.10 -12.55 6.40
C LEU A 62 11.65 -12.61 7.82
N ALA A 63 10.79 -12.43 8.83
CA ALA A 63 11.18 -12.59 10.23
C ALA A 63 11.74 -14.00 10.50
N GLY A 64 11.05 -15.04 10.03
CA GLY A 64 11.51 -16.42 10.17
C GLY A 64 12.84 -16.72 9.45
N TYR A 65 13.09 -16.11 8.29
CA TYR A 65 14.38 -16.25 7.60
C TYR A 65 15.51 -15.53 8.33
N GLN A 66 15.23 -14.35 8.91
CA GLN A 66 16.21 -13.61 9.71
C GLN A 66 16.59 -14.39 10.98
N GLU A 67 15.60 -14.88 11.72
CA GLU A 67 15.83 -15.72 12.90
C GLU A 67 16.65 -16.98 12.56
N ALA A 68 16.32 -17.65 11.44
CA ALA A 68 17.07 -18.83 11.01
C ALA A 68 18.52 -18.51 10.61
N LEU A 69 18.78 -17.32 10.07
CA LEU A 69 20.15 -16.87 9.78
C LEU A 69 20.94 -16.54 11.05
N GLU A 70 20.29 -16.03 12.08
CA GLU A 70 20.90 -15.77 13.39
C GLU A 70 21.15 -17.06 14.18
N GLY A 71 20.30 -18.07 14.00
CA GLY A 71 20.41 -19.40 14.61
C GLY A 71 21.51 -20.30 14.03
N GLY A 72 22.26 -19.84 13.02
CA GLY A 72 23.41 -20.55 12.45
C GLY A 72 23.07 -21.70 11.50
N GLU A 73 24.08 -22.52 11.18
CA GLU A 73 24.03 -23.46 10.05
C GLU A 73 22.85 -24.45 10.09
N GLU A 74 22.59 -25.08 11.24
CA GLU A 74 21.48 -26.04 11.38
C GLU A 74 20.09 -25.41 11.20
N ALA A 75 19.93 -24.16 11.62
CA ALA A 75 18.67 -23.42 11.41
C ALA A 75 18.48 -23.07 9.93
N THR A 76 19.54 -22.62 9.26
CA THR A 76 19.49 -22.27 7.82
C THR A 76 19.21 -23.46 6.90
N LYS A 77 19.53 -24.70 7.29
CA LYS A 77 19.20 -25.91 6.51
C LYS A 77 17.69 -26.10 6.31
N LYS A 78 16.86 -25.51 7.16
CA LYS A 78 15.40 -25.54 7.05
C LYS A 78 14.86 -24.57 6.00
N ILE A 79 15.65 -23.56 5.60
CA ILE A 79 15.26 -22.58 4.58
C ILE A 79 15.33 -23.24 3.21
N LYS A 80 14.18 -23.43 2.57
CA LYS A 80 14.12 -23.98 1.21
C LYS A 80 14.14 -22.85 0.19
N PRO A 81 14.95 -22.96 -0.89
CA PRO A 81 14.99 -21.92 -1.91
C PRO A 81 13.62 -21.59 -2.53
N LEU A 82 12.78 -22.61 -2.71
CA LEU A 82 11.43 -22.43 -3.24
C LEU A 82 10.54 -21.58 -2.31
N ASP A 83 10.68 -21.72 -0.99
CA ASP A 83 9.83 -20.99 -0.03
C ASP A 83 10.19 -19.49 -0.04
N VAL A 84 11.48 -19.15 -0.14
CA VAL A 84 11.92 -17.74 -0.30
C VAL A 84 11.44 -17.18 -1.64
N GLY A 85 11.50 -17.98 -2.71
CA GLY A 85 10.96 -17.59 -4.01
C GLY A 85 9.45 -17.34 -3.99
N LYS A 86 8.68 -18.13 -3.23
CA LYS A 86 7.25 -17.86 -2.98
C LYS A 86 7.04 -16.58 -2.19
N THR A 87 7.87 -16.30 -1.17
CA THR A 87 7.82 -15.02 -0.46
C THR A 87 8.09 -13.83 -1.39
N PHE A 88 9.00 -13.99 -2.36
CA PHE A 88 9.23 -12.98 -3.40
C PHE A 88 7.99 -12.76 -4.28
N VAL A 89 7.32 -13.83 -4.69
CA VAL A 89 6.06 -13.77 -5.45
C VAL A 89 4.95 -13.10 -4.62
N ASP A 90 4.79 -13.46 -3.35
CA ASP A 90 3.82 -12.84 -2.44
C ASP A 90 4.08 -11.34 -2.31
N ASN A 91 5.36 -10.92 -2.25
CA ASN A 91 5.72 -9.51 -2.27
C ASN A 91 5.38 -8.84 -3.62
N GLY A 92 5.62 -9.50 -4.75
CA GLY A 92 5.19 -9.01 -6.07
C GLY A 92 3.67 -8.82 -6.16
N GLN A 93 2.90 -9.76 -5.61
CA GLN A 93 1.44 -9.65 -5.49
C GLN A 93 1.02 -8.48 -4.60
N LEU A 94 1.69 -8.26 -3.47
CA LEU A 94 1.47 -7.09 -2.62
C LEU A 94 1.65 -5.78 -3.40
N GLY A 95 2.72 -5.66 -4.19
CA GLY A 95 2.96 -4.49 -5.03
C GLY A 95 1.86 -4.25 -6.08
N ARG A 96 1.30 -5.32 -6.66
CA ARG A 96 0.16 -5.21 -7.60
C ARG A 96 -1.12 -4.75 -6.89
N PHE A 97 -1.45 -5.33 -5.73
CA PHE A 97 -2.59 -4.87 -4.93
C PHE A 97 -2.42 -3.43 -4.46
N ALA A 98 -1.21 -3.03 -4.06
CA ALA A 98 -0.91 -1.66 -3.68
C ALA A 98 -1.19 -0.67 -4.83
N LYS A 99 -0.79 -1.00 -6.07
CA LYS A 99 -1.10 -0.16 -7.24
C LYS A 99 -2.60 -0.15 -7.56
N LEU A 100 -3.29 -1.28 -7.48
CA LEU A 100 -4.75 -1.34 -7.66
C LEU A 100 -5.49 -0.49 -6.62
N LEU A 101 -5.12 -0.59 -5.35
CA LEU A 101 -5.64 0.24 -4.26
C LEU A 101 -5.41 1.73 -4.54
N ALA A 102 -4.22 2.11 -5.01
CA ALA A 102 -3.93 3.49 -5.39
C ALA A 102 -4.83 3.97 -6.56
N LEU A 103 -5.08 3.12 -7.56
CA LEU A 103 -5.94 3.43 -8.71
C LEU A 103 -7.43 3.52 -8.40
N VAL A 104 -7.86 2.96 -7.28
CA VAL A 104 -9.22 3.14 -6.76
C VAL A 104 -9.32 4.28 -5.74
N GLY A 105 -8.22 5.02 -5.51
CA GLY A 105 -8.15 6.12 -4.55
C GLY A 105 -8.21 5.68 -3.09
N GLU A 106 -7.67 4.50 -2.77
CA GLU A 106 -7.48 4.04 -1.39
C GLU A 106 -6.08 4.47 -0.89
N PRO A 107 -6.00 5.28 0.19
CA PRO A 107 -4.74 5.72 0.81
C PRO A 107 -3.77 4.60 1.20
N ALA A 108 -4.24 3.39 1.47
CA ALA A 108 -3.37 2.25 1.73
C ALA A 108 -2.44 1.91 0.55
N GLY A 109 -2.81 2.22 -0.69
CA GLY A 109 -2.02 1.87 -1.88
C GLY A 109 -0.59 2.41 -1.86
N PRO A 110 -0.38 3.73 -1.72
CA PRO A 110 0.95 4.32 -1.54
C PRO A 110 1.78 3.73 -0.39
N GLU A 111 1.14 3.54 0.76
CA GLU A 111 1.79 3.02 1.97
C GLU A 111 2.30 1.60 1.76
N LEU A 112 1.46 0.73 1.19
CA LEU A 112 1.83 -0.64 0.85
C LEU A 112 2.89 -0.70 -0.24
N SER A 113 2.93 0.28 -1.15
CA SER A 113 3.97 0.39 -2.18
C SER A 113 5.35 0.62 -1.56
N LEU A 114 5.44 1.44 -0.51
CA LEU A 114 6.67 1.65 0.26
C LEU A 114 7.10 0.37 0.99
N ARG A 115 6.17 -0.33 1.65
CA ARG A 115 6.46 -1.62 2.32
C ARG A 115 6.94 -2.67 1.34
N HIS A 116 6.25 -2.83 0.22
CA HIS A 116 6.63 -3.73 -0.87
C HIS A 116 8.07 -3.47 -1.34
N HIS A 117 8.43 -2.19 -1.54
CA HIS A 117 9.78 -1.81 -1.94
C HIS A 117 10.82 -2.18 -0.87
N ASN A 118 10.54 -1.92 0.41
CA ASN A 118 11.42 -2.31 1.51
C ASN A 118 11.63 -3.83 1.54
N PHE A 119 10.55 -4.63 1.47
CA PHE A 119 10.67 -6.08 1.41
C PHE A 119 11.45 -6.58 0.20
N TYR A 120 11.35 -5.90 -0.94
CA TYR A 120 12.15 -6.24 -2.12
C TYR A 120 13.65 -6.13 -1.83
N GLN A 121 14.08 -5.06 -1.14
CA GLN A 121 15.49 -4.89 -0.73
C GLN A 121 15.92 -5.97 0.27
N GLN A 122 15.10 -6.24 1.29
CA GLN A 122 15.38 -7.28 2.28
C GLN A 122 15.50 -8.68 1.64
N LEU A 123 14.63 -8.99 0.68
CA LEU A 123 14.70 -10.24 -0.07
C LEU A 123 15.95 -10.30 -0.95
N ALA A 124 16.36 -9.21 -1.59
CA ALA A 124 17.58 -9.16 -2.38
C ALA A 124 18.84 -9.42 -1.52
N ASP A 125 18.90 -8.82 -0.33
CA ASP A 125 19.97 -9.07 0.64
C ASP A 125 19.95 -10.51 1.15
N LEU A 126 18.77 -11.02 1.49
CA LEU A 126 18.56 -12.39 1.92
C LEU A 126 19.06 -13.38 0.86
N ARG A 127 18.68 -13.18 -0.41
CA ARG A 127 19.14 -14.00 -1.54
C ARG A 127 20.66 -14.02 -1.62
N SER A 128 21.30 -12.86 -1.50
CA SER A 128 22.76 -12.72 -1.60
C SER A 128 23.46 -13.53 -0.50
N ARG A 129 22.93 -13.50 0.73
CA ARG A 129 23.43 -14.29 1.86
C ARG A 129 23.19 -15.79 1.67
N LEU A 130 21.96 -16.18 1.31
CA LEU A 130 21.60 -17.59 1.15
C LEU A 130 22.33 -18.27 0.00
N LYS A 131 22.65 -17.56 -1.09
CA LYS A 131 23.45 -18.10 -2.21
C LYS A 131 24.88 -18.50 -1.81
N GLN A 132 25.38 -18.03 -0.67
CA GLN A 132 26.68 -18.47 -0.14
C GLN A 132 26.62 -19.81 0.60
N LEU A 133 25.42 -20.31 0.90
CA LEU A 133 25.26 -21.57 1.63
C LEU A 133 25.42 -22.78 0.69
N PRO A 134 26.23 -23.80 1.04
CA PRO A 134 26.48 -24.97 0.19
C PRO A 134 25.21 -25.72 -0.22
N ALA A 135 24.24 -25.83 0.70
CA ALA A 135 22.96 -26.50 0.44
C ALA A 135 22.15 -25.80 -0.65
N VAL A 136 22.13 -24.46 -0.66
CA VAL A 136 21.45 -23.65 -1.67
C VAL A 136 22.17 -23.79 -3.00
N GLN A 137 23.50 -23.63 -3.03
CA GLN A 137 24.31 -23.78 -4.25
C GLN A 137 24.09 -25.13 -4.94
N LYS A 138 24.01 -26.23 -4.16
CA LYS A 138 23.72 -27.57 -4.69
C LYS A 138 22.31 -27.70 -5.28
N ALA A 139 21.34 -26.93 -4.80
CA ALA A 139 19.96 -26.95 -5.28
C ALA A 139 19.73 -26.10 -6.54
N LEU A 140 20.53 -25.05 -6.76
CA LEU A 140 20.32 -24.08 -7.85
C LEU A 140 20.31 -24.68 -9.27
N PRO A 141 21.20 -25.63 -9.66
CA PRO A 141 21.16 -26.20 -11.00
C PRO A 141 19.83 -26.91 -11.31
N LYS A 142 19.29 -27.64 -10.32
CA LYS A 142 17.98 -28.29 -10.44
C LYS A 142 16.85 -27.27 -10.52
N ALA A 143 16.94 -26.19 -9.75
CA ALA A 143 15.97 -25.09 -9.81
C ALA A 143 15.95 -24.40 -11.19
N LEU A 144 17.12 -24.18 -11.80
CA LEU A 144 17.23 -23.59 -13.13
C LEU A 144 16.59 -24.48 -14.20
N GLU A 145 16.86 -25.79 -14.16
CA GLU A 145 16.24 -26.74 -15.09
C GLU A 145 14.71 -26.78 -14.91
N GLN A 146 14.23 -26.77 -13.67
CA GLN A 146 12.80 -26.71 -13.39
C GLN A 146 12.16 -25.42 -13.90
N LEU A 147 12.84 -24.27 -13.77
CA LEU A 147 12.39 -23.00 -14.31
C LEU A 147 12.21 -23.06 -15.82
N LYS A 148 13.21 -23.56 -16.55
CA LYS A 148 13.15 -23.73 -18.02
C LYS A 148 11.97 -24.61 -18.44
N GLN A 149 11.74 -25.71 -17.71
CA GLN A 149 10.60 -26.58 -17.95
C GLN A 149 9.25 -25.92 -17.64
N ARG A 150 9.18 -25.05 -16.62
CA ARG A 150 7.96 -24.26 -16.33
C ARG A 150 7.73 -23.22 -17.43
N ALA A 151 8.77 -22.50 -17.84
CA ALA A 151 8.71 -21.49 -18.90
C ALA A 151 8.20 -22.11 -20.22
N LYS A 152 8.75 -23.26 -20.63
CA LYS A 152 8.30 -23.98 -21.83
C LYS A 152 6.84 -24.43 -21.73
N ARG A 153 6.39 -24.92 -20.57
CA ARG A 153 4.99 -25.34 -20.36
C ARG A 153 4.02 -24.17 -20.37
N GLY A 154 4.43 -23.02 -19.84
CA GLY A 154 3.61 -21.81 -19.78
C GLY A 154 3.36 -21.16 -21.14
N LEU A 155 4.14 -21.48 -22.19
CA LEU A 155 3.91 -20.98 -23.56
C LEU A 155 2.52 -21.32 -24.11
N ASN A 156 1.94 -22.46 -23.71
CA ASN A 156 0.56 -22.77 -24.09
C ASN A 156 -0.45 -21.84 -23.39
N GLY A 157 -0.18 -21.46 -22.15
CA GLY A 157 -0.97 -20.45 -21.44
C GLY A 157 -0.90 -19.07 -22.09
N LEU A 158 0.25 -18.71 -22.67
CA LEU A 158 0.41 -17.44 -23.40
C LEU A 158 -0.49 -17.35 -24.64
N LYS A 159 -0.87 -18.47 -25.26
CA LYS A 159 -1.86 -18.45 -26.36
C LYS A 159 -3.23 -17.96 -25.90
N THR A 160 -3.62 -18.31 -24.67
CA THR A 160 -4.84 -17.80 -24.03
C THR A 160 -4.70 -16.32 -23.74
N VAL A 161 -3.55 -15.87 -23.23
CA VAL A 161 -3.25 -14.45 -23.02
C VAL A 161 -3.37 -13.66 -24.33
N ASP A 162 -2.79 -14.16 -25.41
CA ASP A 162 -2.84 -13.54 -26.74
C ASP A 162 -4.29 -13.47 -27.30
N ALA A 163 -5.15 -14.42 -26.95
CA ALA A 163 -6.59 -14.34 -27.27
C ALA A 163 -7.30 -13.24 -26.48
N LEU A 164 -7.05 -13.16 -25.15
CA LEU A 164 -7.64 -12.15 -24.28
C LEU A 164 -7.18 -10.73 -24.65
N ILE A 165 -5.92 -10.54 -25.04
CA ILE A 165 -5.39 -9.28 -25.57
C ILE A 165 -6.17 -8.85 -26.82
N ARG A 166 -6.39 -9.76 -27.79
CA ARG A 166 -7.14 -9.47 -29.02
C ARG A 166 -8.59 -9.07 -28.73
N GLU A 167 -9.18 -9.68 -27.71
CA GLU A 167 -10.53 -9.36 -27.23
C GLU A 167 -10.59 -8.12 -26.31
N LYS A 168 -9.44 -7.48 -26.02
CA LYS A 168 -9.32 -6.36 -25.07
C LYS A 168 -9.85 -6.67 -23.67
N LYS A 169 -9.83 -7.94 -23.27
CA LYS A 169 -10.17 -8.38 -21.91
C LYS A 169 -8.96 -8.19 -21.00
N TRP A 170 -8.65 -6.93 -20.69
CA TRP A 170 -7.39 -6.56 -20.05
C TRP A 170 -7.21 -7.17 -18.66
N ASP A 171 -8.26 -7.21 -17.84
CA ASP A 171 -8.18 -7.77 -16.49
C ASP A 171 -7.93 -9.29 -16.52
N ASP A 172 -8.68 -10.03 -17.33
CA ASP A 172 -8.46 -11.47 -17.53
C ASP A 172 -7.06 -11.76 -18.11
N ALA A 173 -6.62 -10.96 -19.08
CA ALA A 173 -5.30 -11.10 -19.70
C ALA A 173 -4.18 -10.89 -18.66
N ALA A 174 -4.31 -9.86 -17.83
CA ALA A 174 -3.36 -9.53 -16.78
C ALA A 174 -3.32 -10.62 -15.71
N ASN A 175 -4.48 -11.02 -15.17
CA ASN A 175 -4.57 -12.08 -14.16
C ASN A 175 -3.95 -13.39 -14.66
N ARG A 176 -4.23 -13.79 -15.91
CA ARG A 176 -3.64 -14.99 -16.50
C ARG A 176 -2.14 -14.86 -16.71
N LEU A 177 -1.65 -13.71 -17.17
CA LEU A 177 -0.21 -13.48 -17.36
C LEU A 177 0.53 -13.46 -16.02
N PHE A 178 -0.02 -12.83 -14.98
CA PHE A 178 0.57 -12.81 -13.65
C PHE A 178 0.64 -14.20 -13.04
N GLU A 179 -0.40 -15.02 -13.15
CA GLU A 179 -0.36 -16.42 -12.68
C GLU A 179 0.80 -17.20 -13.32
N LEU A 180 0.96 -17.06 -14.65
CA LEU A 180 2.03 -17.73 -15.37
C LEU A 180 3.42 -17.20 -14.96
N ARG A 181 3.56 -15.88 -14.81
CA ARG A 181 4.83 -15.23 -14.46
C ARG A 181 5.23 -15.50 -13.00
N ASP A 182 4.29 -15.40 -12.07
CA ASP A 182 4.50 -15.70 -10.65
C ASP A 182 5.02 -17.13 -10.46
N ASN A 183 4.49 -18.09 -11.22
CA ASN A 183 4.97 -19.48 -11.21
C ASN A 183 6.42 -19.63 -11.72
N LEU A 184 6.91 -18.71 -12.58
CA LEU A 184 8.34 -18.66 -12.94
C LEU A 184 9.16 -17.98 -11.84
N ASP A 185 8.65 -16.88 -11.30
CA ASP A 185 9.34 -16.04 -10.31
C ASP A 185 9.65 -16.78 -9.01
N GLU A 186 8.85 -17.79 -8.63
CA GLU A 186 9.17 -18.72 -7.53
C GLU A 186 10.58 -19.34 -7.63
N LEU A 187 11.08 -19.54 -8.85
CA LEU A 187 12.43 -20.08 -9.12
C LEU A 187 13.35 -19.00 -9.69
N GLY A 188 12.82 -18.09 -10.51
CA GLY A 188 13.58 -17.07 -11.24
C GLY A 188 14.27 -16.08 -10.33
N PHE A 189 13.69 -15.83 -9.15
CA PHE A 189 14.27 -15.00 -8.10
C PHE A 189 15.75 -15.29 -7.82
N TRP A 190 16.19 -16.55 -7.94
CA TRP A 190 17.56 -16.97 -7.60
C TRP A 190 18.63 -16.62 -8.64
N PHE A 191 18.20 -16.34 -9.87
CA PHE A 191 19.08 -16.22 -11.02
C PHE A 191 19.23 -14.76 -11.45
N GLU A 192 20.34 -14.49 -12.11
CA GLU A 192 20.57 -13.18 -12.70
C GLU A 192 19.72 -13.04 -13.97
N GLY A 193 19.30 -11.81 -14.29
CA GLY A 193 18.42 -11.56 -15.44
C GLY A 193 18.97 -12.14 -16.75
N ALA A 194 20.28 -12.02 -16.99
CA ALA A 194 20.91 -12.57 -18.19
C ALA A 194 20.83 -14.11 -18.31
N GLN A 195 20.77 -14.83 -17.18
CA GLN A 195 20.73 -16.30 -17.17
C GLN A 195 19.37 -16.86 -17.57
N VAL A 196 18.29 -16.11 -17.31
CA VAL A 196 16.91 -16.53 -17.52
C VAL A 196 16.17 -15.66 -18.55
N ALA A 197 16.83 -14.67 -19.14
CA ALA A 197 16.21 -13.71 -20.07
C ALA A 197 15.40 -14.39 -21.18
N ALA A 198 15.97 -15.40 -21.85
CA ALA A 198 15.29 -16.11 -22.94
C ALA A 198 14.03 -16.88 -22.47
N ASP A 199 13.99 -17.31 -21.21
CA ASP A 199 12.85 -18.02 -20.62
C ASP A 199 11.71 -17.03 -20.25
N TYR A 200 12.07 -15.79 -19.91
CA TYR A 200 11.15 -14.72 -19.51
C TYR A 200 10.65 -13.85 -20.68
N GLU A 201 11.46 -13.69 -21.72
CA GLU A 201 11.20 -12.84 -22.88
C GLU A 201 9.76 -12.97 -23.44
N PRO A 202 9.20 -14.19 -23.64
CA PRO A 202 7.84 -14.32 -24.16
C PRO A 202 6.78 -13.70 -23.25
N TYR A 203 6.99 -13.73 -21.93
CA TYR A 203 6.10 -13.18 -20.91
C TYR A 203 6.25 -11.67 -20.81
N ASP A 204 7.48 -11.17 -20.82
CA ASP A 204 7.79 -9.74 -20.75
C ASP A 204 7.20 -8.99 -21.94
N GLN A 205 7.32 -9.52 -23.17
CA GLN A 205 6.69 -8.93 -24.36
C GLN A 205 5.17 -8.74 -24.22
N ARG A 206 4.46 -9.70 -23.60
CA ARG A 206 3.01 -9.53 -23.34
C ARG A 206 2.76 -8.55 -22.20
N MET A 207 3.62 -8.52 -21.19
CA MET A 207 3.50 -7.60 -20.07
C MET A 207 3.61 -6.14 -20.54
N GLU A 208 4.53 -5.84 -21.45
CA GLU A 208 4.68 -4.50 -22.07
C GLU A 208 3.40 -4.01 -22.74
N THR A 209 2.61 -4.94 -23.31
CA THR A 209 1.30 -4.62 -23.90
C THR A 209 0.21 -4.55 -22.82
N ILE A 210 0.12 -5.55 -21.95
CA ILE A 210 -0.99 -5.69 -21.01
C ILE A 210 -0.93 -4.62 -19.92
N GLN A 211 0.23 -4.39 -19.31
CA GLN A 211 0.36 -3.56 -18.13
C GLN A 211 -0.18 -2.12 -18.33
N PRO A 212 0.23 -1.35 -19.35
CA PRO A 212 -0.30 0.00 -19.54
C PRO A 212 -1.81 -0.01 -19.84
N ASN A 213 -2.29 -0.95 -20.66
CA ASN A 213 -3.71 -1.04 -21.02
C ASN A 213 -4.58 -1.46 -19.83
N TRP A 214 -4.08 -2.36 -18.98
CA TRP A 214 -4.76 -2.81 -17.77
C TRP A 214 -4.87 -1.70 -16.73
N TRP A 215 -3.80 -0.93 -16.52
CA TRP A 215 -3.84 0.24 -15.64
C TRP A 215 -4.79 1.33 -16.14
N GLN A 216 -4.78 1.59 -17.45
CA GLN A 216 -5.71 2.53 -18.05
C GLN A 216 -7.15 2.05 -17.90
N TRP A 217 -7.42 0.76 -18.17
CA TRP A 217 -8.74 0.17 -17.99
C TRP A 217 -9.23 0.33 -16.55
N TRP A 218 -8.41 -0.01 -15.55
CA TRP A 218 -8.75 0.20 -14.14
C TRP A 218 -9.04 1.67 -13.83
N ARG A 219 -8.23 2.61 -14.34
CA ARG A 219 -8.47 4.05 -14.15
C ARG A 219 -9.82 4.47 -14.73
N GLU A 220 -10.12 4.07 -15.96
CA GLU A 220 -11.37 4.40 -16.65
C GLU A 220 -12.60 3.84 -15.93
N GLN A 221 -12.55 2.58 -15.46
CA GLN A 221 -13.63 1.97 -14.68
C GLN A 221 -13.93 2.73 -13.38
N ASN A 222 -12.94 3.43 -12.82
CA ASN A 222 -13.04 4.05 -11.50
C ASN A 222 -13.20 5.57 -11.52
N ASN A 223 -12.89 6.25 -12.62
CA ASN A 223 -12.90 7.71 -12.70
C ASN A 223 -14.26 8.34 -12.29
N ALA A 224 -15.38 7.85 -12.83
CA ALA A 224 -16.69 8.39 -12.51
C ALA A 224 -17.04 8.22 -11.01
N ARG A 225 -16.67 7.07 -10.42
CA ARG A 225 -16.84 6.78 -8.99
C ARG A 225 -15.98 7.71 -8.13
N ILE A 226 -14.70 7.89 -8.50
CA ILE A 226 -13.74 8.76 -7.82
C ILE A 226 -14.23 10.21 -7.81
N ASP A 227 -14.74 10.71 -8.94
CA ASP A 227 -15.27 12.07 -9.05
C ASP A 227 -16.48 12.30 -8.13
N GLN A 228 -17.43 11.37 -8.11
CA GLN A 228 -18.59 11.43 -7.21
C GLN A 228 -18.17 11.45 -5.73
N GLN A 229 -17.16 10.65 -5.37
CA GLN A 229 -16.69 10.54 -3.99
C GLN A 229 -15.90 11.76 -3.53
N ARG A 230 -15.17 12.42 -4.45
CA ARG A 230 -14.45 13.65 -4.13
C ARG A 230 -15.41 14.75 -3.69
N GLU A 231 -16.52 14.91 -4.38
CA GLU A 231 -17.55 15.89 -4.03
C GLU A 231 -18.17 15.58 -2.66
N ALA A 232 -18.44 14.31 -2.37
CA ALA A 232 -19.02 13.88 -1.11
C ALA A 232 -18.04 13.98 0.10
N GLN A 233 -16.73 13.88 -0.15
CA GLN A 233 -15.70 13.81 0.90
C GLN A 233 -14.84 15.08 1.02
N ALA A 234 -15.26 16.18 0.40
CA ALA A 234 -14.55 17.45 0.47
C ALA A 234 -14.42 17.92 1.94
N PRO A 235 -13.20 18.10 2.48
CA PRO A 235 -13.02 18.52 3.86
C PRO A 235 -13.53 19.96 4.06
N ASN A 236 -14.46 20.15 5.00
CA ASN A 236 -15.03 21.46 5.29
C ASN A 236 -14.28 22.15 6.44
N PHE A 237 -13.05 22.60 6.17
CA PHE A 237 -12.23 23.36 7.12
C PHE A 237 -12.89 24.68 7.53
N ALA A 238 -13.64 25.31 6.62
CA ALA A 238 -14.32 26.58 6.90
C ALA A 238 -15.40 26.41 7.98
N ALA A 239 -16.24 25.37 7.89
CA ALA A 239 -17.24 25.09 8.91
C ALA A 239 -16.62 24.75 10.26
N LEU A 240 -15.50 24.00 10.28
CA LEU A 240 -14.78 23.73 11.52
C LEU A 240 -14.24 25.02 12.15
N LEU A 241 -13.66 25.92 11.33
CA LEU A 241 -13.16 27.19 11.82
C LEU A 241 -14.28 28.06 12.42
N THR A 242 -15.42 28.15 11.73
CA THR A 242 -16.61 28.86 12.24
C THR A 242 -17.11 28.25 13.55
N GLU A 243 -17.20 26.93 13.64
CA GLU A 243 -17.60 26.22 14.87
C GLU A 243 -16.66 26.54 16.04
N VAL A 244 -15.33 26.59 15.79
CA VAL A 244 -14.33 26.97 16.80
C VAL A 244 -14.46 28.42 17.23
N GLU A 245 -14.66 29.35 16.29
CA GLU A 245 -14.83 30.78 16.57
C GLU A 245 -16.09 31.08 17.38
N GLU A 246 -17.20 30.43 17.03
CA GLU A 246 -18.47 30.51 17.77
C GLU A 246 -18.32 29.94 19.18
N ALA A 247 -17.67 28.79 19.33
CA ALA A 247 -17.45 28.18 20.64
C ALA A 247 -16.51 29.01 21.53
N ALA A 248 -15.43 29.55 20.97
CA ALA A 248 -14.52 30.44 21.70
C ALA A 248 -15.24 31.71 22.17
N SER A 249 -16.09 32.28 21.32
CA SER A 249 -16.91 33.45 21.66
C SER A 249 -17.92 33.14 22.76
N GLY A 250 -18.60 31.99 22.68
CA GLY A 250 -19.54 31.52 23.72
C GLY A 250 -18.86 31.30 25.06
N LEU A 251 -17.68 30.66 25.06
CA LEU A 251 -16.88 30.42 26.26
C LEU A 251 -16.42 31.73 26.91
N ALA A 252 -15.97 32.70 26.11
CA ALA A 252 -15.56 34.02 26.60
C ALA A 252 -16.72 34.82 27.21
N ALA A 253 -17.93 34.67 26.66
CA ALA A 253 -19.12 35.36 27.16
C ALA A 253 -19.71 34.72 28.43
N ASN A 254 -19.80 33.39 28.48
CA ASN A 254 -20.65 32.68 29.44
C ASN A 254 -19.94 31.56 30.23
N GLY A 255 -18.63 31.35 30.01
CA GLY A 255 -17.86 30.26 30.62
C GLY A 255 -18.20 28.85 30.08
N LYS A 256 -19.16 28.76 29.15
CA LYS A 256 -19.56 27.55 28.40
C LYS A 256 -19.97 27.93 26.98
N ALA A 257 -19.87 27.00 26.05
CA ALA A 257 -20.33 27.18 24.67
C ALA A 257 -21.36 26.13 24.27
N LEU A 258 -22.31 26.53 23.43
CA LEU A 258 -23.30 25.62 22.86
C LEU A 258 -22.74 24.97 21.59
N VAL A 259 -22.59 23.65 21.60
CA VAL A 259 -22.13 22.86 20.46
C VAL A 259 -23.05 21.65 20.30
N ALA A 260 -23.60 21.44 19.11
CA ALA A 260 -24.55 20.34 18.82
C ALA A 260 -25.67 20.20 19.89
N SER A 261 -26.22 21.34 20.32
CA SER A 261 -27.24 21.45 21.37
C SER A 261 -26.79 21.08 22.80
N GLN A 262 -25.49 20.91 23.05
CA GLN A 262 -24.91 20.67 24.37
C GLN A 262 -24.08 21.86 24.86
N GLN A 263 -24.16 22.17 26.14
CA GLN A 263 -23.36 23.22 26.79
C GLN A 263 -22.05 22.62 27.28
N LEU A 264 -20.96 22.89 26.56
CA LEU A 264 -19.64 22.36 26.84
C LEU A 264 -18.77 23.40 27.57
N SER A 265 -18.01 22.93 28.57
CA SER A 265 -16.95 23.69 29.24
C SER A 265 -15.67 23.71 28.39
N GLY A 266 -14.69 24.53 28.78
CA GLY A 266 -13.40 24.64 28.08
C GLY A 266 -12.71 23.30 27.81
N PRO A 267 -12.51 22.43 28.83
CA PRO A 267 -11.93 21.10 28.62
C PRO A 267 -12.74 20.21 27.67
N GLU A 268 -14.07 20.22 27.79
CA GLU A 268 -14.96 19.42 26.92
C GLU A 268 -14.91 19.90 25.46
N LEU A 269 -14.79 21.22 25.24
CA LEU A 269 -14.58 21.81 23.92
C LEU A 269 -13.26 21.37 23.30
N VAL A 270 -12.17 21.32 24.08
CA VAL A 270 -10.87 20.83 23.58
C VAL A 270 -11.00 19.39 23.09
N SER A 271 -11.62 18.49 23.87
CA SER A 271 -11.85 17.10 23.46
C SER A 271 -12.73 17.00 22.21
N HIS A 272 -13.81 17.77 22.14
CA HIS A 272 -14.69 17.82 20.97
C HIS A 272 -13.94 18.27 19.71
N PHE A 273 -13.18 19.37 19.79
CA PHE A 273 -12.45 19.90 18.64
C PHE A 273 -11.29 19.02 18.20
N VAL A 274 -10.63 18.30 19.11
CA VAL A 274 -9.64 17.28 18.72
C VAL A 274 -10.30 16.19 17.87
N ALA A 275 -11.45 15.66 18.31
CA ALA A 275 -12.17 14.64 17.54
C ALA A 275 -12.65 15.18 16.17
N ARG A 276 -13.16 16.41 16.13
CA ARG A 276 -13.58 17.07 14.87
C ARG A 276 -12.39 17.32 13.94
N TRP A 277 -11.26 17.78 14.47
CA TRP A 277 -10.03 17.99 13.71
C TRP A 277 -9.55 16.70 13.05
N GLN A 278 -9.55 15.58 13.79
CA GLN A 278 -9.20 14.27 13.24
C GLN A 278 -10.13 13.83 12.11
N GLN A 279 -11.44 14.05 12.25
CA GLN A 279 -12.40 13.74 11.18
C GLN A 279 -12.10 14.55 9.91
N VAL A 280 -11.79 15.84 10.05
CA VAL A 280 -11.46 16.70 8.90
C VAL A 280 -10.11 16.33 8.30
N GLN A 281 -9.09 15.99 9.10
CA GLN A 281 -7.81 15.47 8.61
C GLN A 281 -7.99 14.17 7.81
N LEU A 282 -8.81 13.23 8.31
CA LEU A 282 -9.12 11.98 7.61
C LEU A 282 -9.85 12.24 6.29
N ALA A 283 -10.82 13.16 6.27
CA ALA A 283 -11.50 13.59 5.05
C ALA A 283 -10.52 14.24 4.05
N ALA A 284 -9.55 15.02 4.53
CA ALA A 284 -8.51 15.60 3.68
C ALA A 284 -7.58 14.53 3.09
N LEU A 285 -7.16 13.52 3.88
CA LEU A 285 -6.39 12.38 3.38
C LEU A 285 -7.15 11.59 2.32
N ARG A 286 -8.44 11.32 2.56
CA ARG A 286 -9.34 10.68 1.58
C ARG A 286 -9.42 11.45 0.28
N SER A 287 -9.71 12.75 0.37
CA SER A 287 -9.81 13.65 -0.79
C SER A 287 -8.49 13.72 -1.56
N ARG A 288 -7.36 13.76 -0.85
CA ARG A 288 -6.03 13.74 -1.46
C ARG A 288 -5.72 12.44 -2.19
N ALA A 289 -6.07 11.29 -1.62
CA ALA A 289 -5.89 10.00 -2.29
C ALA A 289 -6.77 9.86 -3.53
N LEU A 290 -8.02 10.33 -3.48
CA LEU A 290 -8.90 10.43 -4.65
C LEU A 290 -8.28 11.30 -5.74
N GLN A 291 -7.69 12.44 -5.37
CA GLN A 291 -6.99 13.30 -6.30
C GLN A 291 -5.77 12.61 -6.94
N TRP A 292 -4.91 11.99 -6.13
CA TRP A 292 -3.74 11.25 -6.64
C TRP A 292 -4.12 10.11 -7.59
N SER A 293 -5.22 9.43 -7.29
CA SER A 293 -5.76 8.36 -8.14
C SER A 293 -6.20 8.88 -9.51
N ARG A 294 -6.85 10.04 -9.55
CA ARG A 294 -7.37 10.67 -10.77
C ARG A 294 -6.26 11.28 -11.62
N ASP A 295 -5.38 12.05 -10.98
CA ASP A 295 -4.31 12.81 -11.66
C ASP A 295 -3.12 11.91 -12.06
N GLY A 296 -3.18 10.60 -11.75
CA GLY A 296 -2.04 9.70 -11.63
C GLY A 296 -0.95 9.80 -12.70
N ASP A 297 0.30 9.89 -12.22
CA ASP A 297 1.54 9.66 -12.98
C ASP A 297 1.76 10.55 -14.22
N GLN A 298 1.43 11.86 -14.20
CA GLN A 298 2.14 12.80 -15.10
C GLN A 298 3.55 13.15 -14.59
N GLU A 299 3.79 13.01 -13.29
CA GLU A 299 5.12 12.90 -12.72
C GLU A 299 5.20 11.48 -12.16
N GLY A 300 6.07 10.65 -12.74
CA GLY A 300 6.37 9.36 -12.15
C GLY A 300 6.70 9.52 -10.67
N TRP A 301 6.44 8.49 -9.88
CA TRP A 301 7.00 8.33 -8.55
C TRP A 301 8.54 8.31 -8.66
N ASP A 302 9.12 9.48 -8.85
CA ASP A 302 10.54 9.72 -8.87
C ASP A 302 11.02 9.48 -7.45
N ARG A 303 12.07 8.66 -7.34
CA ARG A 303 12.59 8.09 -6.09
C ARG A 303 13.09 9.15 -5.09
N THR A 304 13.04 10.42 -5.48
CA THR A 304 13.53 11.61 -4.79
C THR A 304 12.51 12.29 -3.85
N ARG A 305 11.20 12.03 -3.96
CA ARG A 305 10.21 12.73 -3.10
C ARG A 305 9.78 11.99 -1.83
N VAL A 306 10.24 10.77 -1.59
CA VAL A 306 9.97 10.03 -0.33
C VAL A 306 10.81 10.57 0.84
N THR A 307 11.84 11.39 0.58
CA THR A 307 12.69 12.01 1.61
C THR A 307 12.18 13.36 2.12
N GLU A 308 11.00 13.83 1.70
CA GLU A 308 10.43 15.13 2.12
C GLU A 308 9.15 15.01 2.98
N LEU A 309 8.88 13.83 3.55
CA LEU A 309 7.93 13.64 4.65
C LEU A 309 8.70 13.17 5.90
#